data_AF-A0A1G1H2E4-F1
#
_entry.id   AF-A0A1G1H2E4-F1
#
_cell.length_a   1.000
_cell.length_b   1.000
_cell.length_c   1.000
_cell.angle_alpha   90.00
_cell.angle_beta   90.00
_cell.angle_gamma   90.00
#
_symmetry.space_group_name_H-M   'P 1'
#
loop_
_entity.id
_entity.type
_entity.pdbx_description
1 polymer ?
#
loop_
_entity_poly.entity_id
_entity_poly.type
_entity_poly.pdbx_seq_one_letter_code
_entity_poly.pdbx_strand_id
1 'polypeptide(L)'
;MQKIFFSQSILDSLINEGRITLEGNVLTLLSSDRPSFELEPGYRIGRTADNGPDPNGLVGQIRYERDLRAEKAEIFLDSLIYRDTAYVAEPGFIGEKKELIDSLSDTDLLARFLLDSLL
;
A
#
# COMPACT_ATOMS: atom_id res chain seq x y z
N MET A 1 12.26 5.47 -1.44
CA MET A 1 11.20 4.61 -1.99
C MET A 1 9.85 5.27 -1.75
N GLN A 2 9.04 5.40 -2.80
CA GLN A 2 7.70 5.98 -2.70
C GLN A 2 6.72 4.87 -2.33
N LYS A 3 6.00 5.05 -1.20
CA LYS A 3 4.95 4.13 -0.74
C LYS A 3 3.59 4.77 -1.01
N ILE A 4 2.61 3.97 -1.40
CA ILE A 4 1.25 4.41 -1.66
C ILE A 4 0.30 3.55 -0.82
N PHE A 5 -0.68 4.18 -0.18
CA PHE A 5 -1.76 3.44 0.47
C PHE A 5 -2.94 3.29 -0.48
N PHE A 6 -3.36 2.05 -0.68
CA PHE A 6 -4.55 1.67 -1.43
C PHE A 6 -5.61 1.20 -0.42
N SER A 7 -6.64 2.02 -0.18
CA SER A 7 -7.76 1.55 0.63
C SER A 7 -8.48 0.40 -0.07
N GLN A 8 -9.12 -0.47 0.71
CA GLN A 8 -9.87 -1.59 0.16
C GLN A 8 -10.95 -1.13 -0.83
N SER A 9 -11.66 -0.04 -0.50
CA SER A 9 -12.68 0.56 -1.36
C SER A 9 -12.14 1.06 -2.71
N ILE A 10 -10.93 1.63 -2.73
CA ILE A 10 -10.28 2.07 -3.96
C ILE A 10 -9.85 0.86 -4.81
N LEU A 11 -9.29 -0.17 -4.18
CA LEU A 11 -8.92 -1.39 -4.90
C LEU A 11 -10.14 -2.04 -5.55
N ASP A 12 -11.24 -2.16 -4.82
CA ASP A 12 -12.48 -2.72 -5.34
C ASP A 12 -13.00 -1.92 -6.55
N SER A 13 -12.99 -0.58 -6.49
CA SER A 13 -13.37 0.27 -7.63
C SER A 13 -12.47 0.04 -8.84
N LEU A 14 -11.15 0.03 -8.64
CA LEU A 14 -10.18 -0.14 -9.70
C LEU A 14 -10.27 -1.51 -10.38
N ILE A 15 -10.57 -2.57 -9.63
CA ILE A 15 -10.82 -3.91 -10.15
C ILE A 15 -12.09 -3.91 -11.01
N ASN A 16 -13.19 -3.36 -10.47
CA ASN A 16 -14.47 -3.31 -11.17
C ASN A 16 -14.41 -2.50 -12.47
N GLU A 17 -13.60 -1.44 -12.50
CA GLU A 17 -13.35 -0.62 -13.69
C GLU A 17 -12.35 -1.25 -14.68
N GLY A 18 -11.73 -2.38 -14.34
CA GLY A 18 -10.70 -3.01 -15.17
C GLY A 18 -9.46 -2.14 -15.34
N ARG A 19 -9.13 -1.32 -14.33
CA ARG A 19 -7.97 -0.42 -14.34
C ARG A 19 -6.71 -1.03 -13.74
N ILE A 20 -6.82 -2.19 -13.10
CA ILE A 20 -5.69 -2.88 -12.48
C ILE A 20 -5.73 -4.39 -12.77
N THR A 21 -4.57 -5.02 -12.68
CA THR A 21 -4.45 -6.47 -12.49
C THR A 21 -3.84 -6.74 -11.11
N LEU A 22 -4.29 -7.82 -10.47
CA LEU A 22 -3.77 -8.27 -9.19
C LEU A 22 -3.35 -9.73 -9.33
N GLU A 23 -2.04 -9.99 -9.18
CA GLU A 23 -1.44 -11.31 -9.26
C GLU A 23 -0.71 -11.59 -7.94
N GLY A 24 -1.30 -12.44 -7.09
CA GLY A 24 -0.80 -12.64 -5.73
C GLY A 24 -0.84 -11.33 -4.93
N ASN A 25 0.31 -10.85 -4.49
CA ASN A 25 0.47 -9.57 -3.79
C ASN A 25 0.97 -8.45 -4.70
N VAL A 26 1.03 -8.65 -6.02
CA VAL A 26 1.49 -7.63 -6.96
C VAL A 26 0.31 -6.99 -7.66
N LEU A 27 0.15 -5.68 -7.45
CA LEU A 27 -0.83 -4.85 -8.14
C LEU A 27 -0.16 -4.13 -9.30
N THR A 28 -0.72 -4.24 -10.50
CA THR A 28 -0.25 -3.50 -11.67
C THR A 28 -1.34 -2.57 -12.17
N LEU A 29 -1.04 -1.27 -12.29
CA LEU A 29 -1.96 -0.30 -12.88
C LEU A 29 -1.96 -0.45 -14.40
N LEU A 30 -3.13 -0.48 -15.03
CA LEU A 30 -3.29 -0.55 -16.49
C LEU A 30 -3.27 0.85 -17.13
N SER A 31 -2.37 1.70 -16.69
CA SER A 31 -2.04 3.00 -17.29
C SER A 31 -0.91 2.86 -18.32
N SER A 32 -0.58 3.94 -19.05
CA SER A 32 0.48 3.94 -20.08
C SER A 32 1.82 3.38 -19.56
N ASP A 33 2.23 3.76 -18.34
CA ASP A 33 3.54 3.37 -17.76
C ASP A 33 3.50 2.04 -17.00
N ARG A 34 2.32 1.41 -16.90
CA ARG A 34 2.05 0.14 -16.20
C ARG A 34 2.84 -0.10 -14.90
N PRO A 35 2.84 0.83 -13.92
CA PRO A 35 3.59 0.64 -12.69
C PRO A 35 3.02 -0.54 -11.87
N SER A 36 3.93 -1.33 -11.29
CA SER A 36 3.60 -2.42 -10.39
C SER A 36 4.01 -2.10 -8.95
N PHE A 37 3.21 -2.56 -7.99
CA PHE A 37 3.40 -2.37 -6.57
C PHE A 37 3.32 -3.72 -5.87
N GLU A 38 4.28 -4.01 -5.01
CA GLU A 38 4.15 -5.10 -4.05
C GLU A 38 3.30 -4.59 -2.87
N LEU A 39 2.20 -5.28 -2.61
CA LEU A 39 1.21 -4.91 -1.62
C LEU A 39 1.45 -5.65 -0.31
N GLU A 40 1.32 -4.91 0.78
CA GLU A 40 1.30 -5.47 2.13
C GLU A 40 0.11 -4.92 2.92
N PRO A 41 -0.61 -5.75 3.70
CA PRO A 41 -1.73 -5.28 4.51
C PRO A 41 -1.37 -4.12 5.45
N GLY A 42 -2.25 -3.13 5.52
CA GLY A 42 -2.06 -1.96 6.35
C GLY A 42 -3.36 -1.21 6.63
N TYR A 43 -3.26 -0.22 7.52
CA TYR A 43 -4.40 0.55 8.00
C TYR A 43 -4.07 2.04 7.97
N ARG A 44 -5.04 2.85 7.52
CA ARG A 44 -5.04 4.30 7.69
C ARG A 44 -5.85 4.65 8.93
N ILE A 45 -5.20 5.16 9.97
CA ILE A 45 -5.82 5.41 11.27
C ILE A 45 -6.50 6.79 11.23
N GLY A 46 -7.82 6.82 11.36
CA GLY A 46 -8.62 8.02 11.07
C GLY A 46 -8.92 8.87 12.29
N ARG A 47 -9.45 8.27 13.36
CA ARG A 47 -9.83 8.96 14.60
C ARG A 47 -9.90 7.98 15.76
N THR A 48 -9.91 8.50 16.98
CA THR A 48 -10.34 7.75 18.16
C THR A 48 -11.83 7.40 18.06
N ALA A 49 -12.21 6.24 18.60
CA ALA A 49 -13.58 5.75 18.52
C ALA A 49 -14.58 6.65 19.28
N ASP A 50 -14.12 7.31 20.35
CA ASP A 50 -14.88 8.25 21.15
C ASP A 50 -14.83 9.70 20.63
N ASN A 51 -14.08 9.97 19.55
CA ASN A 51 -13.73 11.31 19.05
C ASN A 51 -12.98 12.18 20.09
N GLY A 52 -12.35 11.56 21.09
CA GLY A 52 -11.53 12.21 22.09
C GLY A 52 -10.10 12.51 21.60
N PRO A 53 -9.23 12.98 22.51
CA PRO A 53 -7.81 13.19 22.21
C PRO A 53 -7.13 11.91 21.73
N ASP A 54 -6.05 12.06 20.94
CA ASP A 54 -5.21 10.93 20.52
C ASP A 54 -3.94 10.85 21.39
N PRO A 55 -3.95 10.10 22.50
CA PRO A 55 -2.82 10.02 23.42
C PRO A 55 -1.61 9.28 22.82
N ASN A 56 -1.80 8.48 21.77
CA ASN A 56 -0.72 7.71 21.15
C ASN A 56 -0.22 8.32 19.83
N GLY A 57 -0.83 9.42 19.37
CA GLY A 57 -0.44 10.13 18.16
C GLY A 57 -0.60 9.31 16.87
N LEU A 58 -1.46 8.29 16.87
CA LEU A 58 -1.69 7.38 15.75
C LEU A 58 -2.62 7.95 14.67
N VAL A 59 -3.46 8.93 15.00
CA VAL A 59 -4.40 9.55 14.06
C VAL A 59 -3.66 10.20 12.90
N GLY A 60 -4.11 9.91 11.67
CA GLY A 60 -3.50 10.37 10.43
C GLY A 60 -2.34 9.49 9.95
N GLN A 61 -1.89 8.51 10.73
CA GLN A 61 -0.84 7.60 10.31
C GLN A 61 -1.35 6.48 9.41
N ILE A 62 -0.46 5.98 8.56
CA ILE A 62 -0.63 4.73 7.82
C ILE A 62 0.39 3.74 8.38
N ARG A 63 -0.07 2.56 8.79
CA ARG A 63 0.76 1.54 9.46
C ARG A 63 0.53 0.17 8.85
N TYR A 64 1.59 -0.63 8.76
CA TYR A 64 1.47 -2.03 8.36
C TYR A 64 0.73 -2.83 9.43
N GLU A 65 -0.07 -3.81 9.02
CA GLU A 65 -0.73 -4.71 9.96
C GLU A 65 0.30 -5.45 10.82
N ARG A 66 1.39 -5.93 10.24
CA ARG A 66 2.46 -6.62 10.97
C ARG A 66 3.04 -5.80 12.13
N ASP A 67 3.20 -4.49 11.93
CA ASP A 67 3.80 -3.60 12.92
C ASP A 67 2.80 -3.37 14.07
N LEU A 68 1.53 -3.12 13.73
CA LEU A 68 0.46 -2.98 14.72
C LEU A 68 0.32 -4.26 15.57
N ARG A 69 0.33 -5.43 14.93
CA ARG A 69 0.28 -6.73 15.63
C ARG A 69 1.50 -6.96 16.52
N ALA A 70 2.70 -6.60 16.04
CA ALA A 70 3.93 -6.70 16.83
C ALA A 70 3.90 -5.78 18.07
N GLU A 71 3.23 -4.64 17.96
CA GLU A 71 2.97 -3.71 19.08
C GLU A 71 1.78 -4.13 19.96
N LYS A 72 1.25 -5.34 19.76
CA LYS A 72 0.11 -5.92 20.49
C LYS A 72 -1.20 -5.14 20.32
N ALA A 73 -1.35 -4.44 19.20
CA ALA A 73 -2.63 -3.86 18.84
C ALA A 73 -3.63 -4.97 18.47
N GLU A 74 -4.87 -4.81 18.91
CA GLU A 74 -5.96 -5.68 18.53
C GLU A 74 -6.69 -5.06 17.34
N ILE A 75 -6.82 -5.83 16.26
CA ILE A 75 -7.41 -5.36 15.00
C ILE A 75 -8.59 -6.25 14.67
N PHE A 76 -9.74 -5.63 14.44
CA PHE A 76 -10.95 -6.29 13.98
C PHE A 76 -11.70 -5.39 12.99
N LEU A 77 -11.72 -5.79 11.71
CA LEU A 77 -12.31 -5.01 10.62
C LEU A 77 -11.73 -3.59 10.55
N ASP A 78 -12.55 -2.57 10.81
CA ASP A 78 -12.20 -1.15 10.84
C ASP A 78 -11.88 -0.63 12.25
N SER A 79 -11.83 -1.53 13.23
CA SER A 79 -11.56 -1.22 14.63
C SER A 79 -10.15 -1.62 15.01
N LEU A 80 -9.42 -0.68 15.63
CA LEU A 80 -8.06 -0.86 16.12
C LEU A 80 -8.02 -0.47 17.60
N ILE A 81 -7.67 -1.41 18.48
CA ILE A 81 -7.37 -1.11 19.89
C ILE A 81 -5.85 -1.10 20.04
N TYR A 82 -5.30 0.05 20.42
CA TYR A 82 -3.88 0.22 20.70
C TYR A 82 -3.72 0.66 22.14
N ARG A 83 -3.08 -0.19 22.95
CA ARG A 83 -3.02 -0.03 24.42
C ARG A 83 -4.43 0.11 24.98
N ASP A 84 -4.77 1.27 25.54
CA ASP A 84 -6.07 1.55 26.16
C ASP A 84 -6.95 2.47 25.30
N THR A 85 -6.61 2.66 24.02
CA THR A 85 -7.33 3.57 23.12
C THR A 85 -7.87 2.82 21.91
N ALA A 86 -9.17 2.96 21.68
CA ALA A 86 -9.83 2.45 20.49
C ALA A 86 -9.83 3.51 19.38
N TYR A 87 -9.57 3.07 18.15
CA TYR A 87 -9.50 3.88 16.94
C TYR A 87 -10.40 3.28 15.86
N VAL A 88 -10.91 4.16 14.99
CA VAL A 88 -11.48 3.79 13.70
C VAL A 88 -10.37 3.91 12.66
N ALA A 89 -10.10 2.81 11.96
CA ALA A 89 -9.08 2.70 10.95
C ALA A 89 -9.68 2.16 9.65
N GLU A 90 -9.20 2.67 8.52
CA GLU A 90 -9.59 2.17 7.20
C GLU A 90 -8.63 1.05 6.77
N PRO A 91 -9.14 -0.16 6.47
CA PRO A 91 -8.31 -1.24 5.97
C PRO A 91 -7.86 -1.01 4.53
N GLY A 92 -6.68 -1.53 4.20
CA GLY A 92 -6.13 -1.46 2.86
C GLY A 92 -4.76 -2.11 2.76
N PHE A 93 -3.99 -1.63 1.80
CA PHE A 93 -2.66 -2.13 1.50
C PHE A 93 -1.68 -0.99 1.30
N ILE A 94 -0.46 -1.15 1.81
CA ILE A 94 0.66 -0.28 1.50
C ILE A 94 1.39 -0.91 0.32
N GLY A 95 1.38 -0.23 -0.81
CA GLY A 95 2.09 -0.63 -2.01
C GLY A 95 3.46 0.02 -2.08
N GLU A 96 4.49 -0.80 -2.26
CA GLU A 96 5.84 -0.37 -2.56
C GLU A 96 6.12 -0.58 -4.04
N LYS A 97 6.54 0.48 -4.75
CA LYS A 97 6.79 0.39 -6.19
C LYS A 97 7.87 -0.65 -6.46
N LYS A 98 7.55 -1.63 -7.30
CA LYS A 98 8.55 -2.56 -7.84
C LYS A 98 9.32 -1.80 -8.92
N GLU A 99 10.60 -1.52 -8.68
CA GLU A 99 11.45 -0.96 -9.73
C GLU A 99 11.58 -2.03 -10.83
N LEU A 100 11.21 -1.69 -12.07
CA LEU A 100 11.26 -2.58 -13.24
C LEU A 100 12.68 -3.08 -13.60
N ILE A 101 13.71 -2.65 -12.86
CA ILE A 101 15.09 -3.06 -13.09
C ILE A 101 15.28 -4.56 -12.82
N ASP A 102 14.52 -5.14 -11.88
CA ASP A 102 14.71 -6.55 -11.49
C ASP A 102 14.10 -7.58 -12.45
N SER A 103 13.39 -7.15 -13.51
CA SER A 103 12.77 -8.06 -14.48
C SER A 103 13.19 -7.84 -15.93
N LEU A 104 14.09 -6.89 -16.20
CA LEU A 104 14.67 -6.76 -17.54
C LEU A 104 15.80 -7.78 -17.64
N SER A 105 15.75 -8.65 -18.65
CA SER A 105 16.91 -9.48 -18.95
C SER A 105 18.10 -8.56 -19.25
N ASP A 106 19.33 -9.03 -19.06
CA ASP A 106 20.53 -8.27 -19.42
C ASP A 106 20.47 -7.74 -20.86
N THR A 107 19.73 -8.43 -21.73
CA THR A 107 19.48 -8.04 -23.13
C THR A 107 18.56 -6.82 -23.25
N ASP A 108 17.53 -6.71 -22.42
CA ASP A 108 16.61 -5.57 -22.42
C ASP A 108 17.26 -4.33 -21.79
N LEU A 109 18.12 -4.52 -20.78
CA LEU A 109 18.93 -3.46 -20.19
C LEU A 109 19.95 -2.91 -21.21
N LEU A 110 20.62 -3.80 -21.95
CA LEU A 110 21.52 -3.43 -23.05
C LEU A 110 20.78 -2.68 -24.17
N ALA A 111 19.61 -3.17 -24.58
CA ALA A 111 18.81 -2.52 -25.62
C ALA A 111 18.43 -1.09 -25.22
N ARG A 112 18.04 -0.88 -23.95
CA ARG A 112 17.70 0.45 -23.44
C ARG A 112 18.90 1.38 -23.33
N PHE A 113 20.02 0.89 -22.83
CA PHE A 113 21.27 1.65 -22.76
C PHE A 113 21.75 2.10 -24.14
N LEU A 114 21.70 1.20 -25.14
CA LEU A 114 22.11 1.51 -26.50
C LEU A 114 21.21 2.57 -27.15
N LEU A 115 19.89 2.50 -26.92
CA LEU A 115 18.94 3.50 -27.41
C LEU A 115 19.19 4.89 -26.79
N ASP A 116 19.49 4.96 -25.49
CA ASP A 116 19.77 6.23 -24.80
C ASP A 116 21.12 6.82 -25.21
N SER A 117 22.09 6.00 -25.63
CA SER A 117 23.42 6.44 -26.09
C SER A 117 23.48 6.93 -27.53
N LEU A 118 22.38 6.78 -28.29
CA LEU A 118 22.25 7.16 -29.69
C LEU A 118 21.49 8.49 -29.90
N LEU A 119 21.12 9.16 -28.80
CA LEU A 119 20.59 10.54 -28.76
C LEU A 119 21.64 11.50 -28.18
#